data_AF-A0A7S1LX77-F1
#
_entry.id   AF-A0A7S1LX77-F1
#
_cell.length_a   1.000
_cell.length_b   1.000
_cell.length_c   1.000
_cell.angle_alpha   90.00
_cell.angle_beta   90.00
_cell.angle_gamma   90.00
#
_symmetry.space_group_name_H-M   'P 1'
#
loop_
_entity.id
_entity.type
_entity.pdbx_description
1 polymer ?
#
loop_
_entity_poly.entity_id
_entity_poly.type
_entity_poly.pdbx_seq_one_letter_code
_entity_poly.pdbx_strand_id
1 'polypeptide(L)'
;EEETVWGGKGSAFRVNGALNLSRALGDLYFKDPCKPPHEHMVSAVPDTQTLTWKPGEDEFVLLACDGVWECLSSQEAVNFVRTRLPLPGAGKRKLVPVLEALLEEPERRRRRR
;
A
#
# COMPACT_ATOMS: atom_id res chain seq x y z
N GLU A 1 1.24 -2.32 33.48
CA GLU A 1 1.89 -2.88 32.28
C GLU A 1 0.83 -3.66 31.53
N GLU A 2 0.19 -3.06 30.53
CA GLU A 2 -0.80 -3.75 29.71
C GLU A 2 -0.11 -4.25 28.45
N GLU A 3 -0.01 -5.57 28.35
CA GLU A 3 0.56 -6.33 27.23
C GLU A 3 -0.10 -5.90 25.92
N THR A 4 0.70 -5.34 25.01
CA THR A 4 0.28 -5.24 23.60
C THR A 4 0.31 -6.66 23.03
N VAL A 5 -0.83 -7.34 23.07
CA VAL A 5 -0.97 -8.68 22.51
C VAL A 5 -0.92 -8.58 20.98
N TRP A 6 0.25 -8.84 20.41
CA TRP A 6 0.41 -9.17 18.99
C TRP A 6 -0.02 -10.63 18.82
N GLY A 7 -1.03 -10.89 18.00
CA GLY A 7 -1.62 -12.23 17.83
C GLY A 7 -0.57 -13.33 17.62
N GLY A 8 -0.65 -14.37 18.45
CA GLY A 8 0.22 -15.53 18.45
C GLY A 8 -0.08 -16.54 17.33
N LYS A 9 0.86 -17.46 17.12
CA LYS A 9 0.89 -18.53 16.09
C LYS A 9 -0.49 -19.19 15.91
N GLY A 10 -1.20 -18.81 14.83
CA GLY A 10 -2.53 -19.32 14.47
C GLY A 10 -3.67 -18.29 14.51
N SER A 11 -3.45 -17.10 15.08
CA SER A 11 -4.37 -15.96 15.01
C SER A 11 -3.87 -14.93 14.00
N ALA A 12 -4.77 -14.31 13.23
CA ALA A 12 -4.40 -13.24 12.30
C ALA A 12 -3.80 -12.05 13.08
N PHE A 13 -2.69 -11.48 12.60
CA PHE A 13 -2.05 -10.31 13.24
C PHE A 13 -2.99 -9.11 13.22
N ARG A 14 -3.64 -8.84 14.36
CA ARG A 14 -4.57 -7.73 14.53
C ARG A 14 -4.30 -7.02 15.85
N VAL A 15 -4.30 -5.68 15.82
CA VAL A 15 -4.27 -4.82 17.00
C VAL A 15 -5.54 -5.04 17.80
N ASN A 16 -5.38 -5.49 19.04
CA ASN A 16 -6.50 -5.82 19.94
C ASN A 16 -7.53 -6.79 19.31
N GLY A 17 -7.07 -7.71 18.44
CA GLY A 17 -7.95 -8.64 17.72
C GLY A 17 -8.90 -7.99 16.68
N ALA A 18 -8.93 -6.67 16.56
CA ALA A 18 -9.89 -5.93 15.76
C ALA A 18 -9.30 -5.43 14.43
N LEU A 19 -8.21 -4.66 14.48
CA LEU A 19 -7.68 -3.95 13.32
C LEU A 19 -6.42 -4.64 12.75
N ASN A 20 -6.36 -4.85 11.44
CA ASN A 20 -5.21 -5.47 10.75
C ASN A 20 -4.09 -4.47 10.38
N LEU A 21 -4.16 -3.23 10.89
CA LEU A 21 -3.21 -2.15 10.65
C LEU A 21 -2.67 -1.67 11.99
N SER A 22 -1.37 -1.39 12.06
CA SER A 22 -0.73 -0.75 13.22
C SER A 22 -0.63 0.78 13.09
N ARG A 23 -0.96 1.32 11.90
CA ARG A 23 -0.94 2.75 11.62
C ARG A 23 -2.14 3.18 10.80
N ALA A 24 -2.77 4.26 11.21
CA ALA A 24 -3.90 4.87 10.49
C ALA A 24 -4.18 6.29 10.97
N LEU A 25 -4.70 7.10 10.04
CA LEU A 25 -5.43 8.31 10.38
C LEU A 25 -6.85 7.92 10.84
N GLY A 26 -7.45 8.67 11.76
CA GLY A 26 -8.74 8.28 12.35
C GLY A 26 -8.60 7.26 13.49
N ASP A 27 -9.41 6.21 13.53
CA ASP A 27 -9.34 5.12 14.51
C ASP A 27 -9.23 5.59 15.97
N LEU A 28 -10.04 6.59 16.33
CA LEU A 28 -9.95 7.31 17.61
C LEU A 28 -10.05 6.39 18.83
N TYR A 29 -10.77 5.27 18.72
CA TYR A 29 -10.87 4.26 19.78
C TYR A 29 -9.49 3.71 20.21
N PHE A 30 -8.51 3.71 19.31
CA PHE A 30 -7.14 3.22 19.55
C PHE A 30 -6.14 4.33 19.90
N LYS A 31 -6.63 5.56 20.14
CA LYS A 31 -5.80 6.76 20.36
C LYS A 31 -6.07 7.33 21.73
N ASP A 32 -5.01 7.41 22.54
CA ASP A 32 -5.06 7.98 23.88
C ASP A 32 -4.64 9.46 23.80
N PRO A 33 -5.54 10.42 24.09
CA PRO A 33 -5.21 11.85 24.03
C PRO A 33 -4.16 12.26 25.07
N CYS A 34 -3.90 11.45 26.09
CA CYS A 34 -2.88 11.69 27.10
C CYS A 34 -1.49 11.19 26.68
N LYS A 35 -1.37 10.43 25.57
CA LYS A 35 -0.10 9.88 25.07
C LYS A 35 0.35 10.59 23.79
N PRO A 36 1.67 10.69 23.54
CA PRO A 36 2.14 11.21 22.27
C PRO A 36 1.72 10.28 21.11
N PRO A 37 1.55 10.81 19.88
CA PRO A 37 1.00 10.05 18.75
C PRO A 37 1.75 8.76 18.37
N HIS A 38 3.05 8.68 18.64
CA HIS A 38 3.87 7.50 18.35
C HIS A 38 3.68 6.36 19.36
N GLU A 39 3.06 6.63 20.51
CA GLU A 39 2.74 5.63 21.55
C GLU A 39 1.28 5.16 21.50
N HIS A 40 0.49 5.64 20.51
CA HIS A 40 -0.86 5.14 20.30
C HIS A 40 -0.82 3.69 19.80
N MET A 41 -1.82 2.88 20.16
CA MET A 41 -1.92 1.48 19.69
C MET A 41 -2.00 1.41 18.16
N VAL A 42 -2.68 2.40 17.56
CA VAL A 42 -2.69 2.65 16.12
C VAL A 42 -2.12 4.04 15.88
N SER A 43 -0.86 4.10 15.45
CA SER A 43 -0.13 5.35 15.30
C SER A 43 -0.55 6.13 14.05
N ALA A 44 -0.67 7.44 14.19
CA ALA A 44 -0.87 8.35 13.05
C ALA A 44 0.46 8.83 12.43
N VAL A 45 1.60 8.42 13.01
CA VAL A 45 2.93 8.90 12.59
C VAL A 45 3.37 8.17 11.32
N PRO A 46 3.62 8.89 10.20
CA PRO A 46 4.06 8.27 8.96
C PRO A 46 5.55 7.90 9.02
N ASP A 47 5.93 6.88 8.25
CA ASP A 47 7.33 6.69 7.86
C ASP A 47 7.63 7.62 6.68
N THR A 48 8.75 8.33 6.73
CA THR A 48 9.14 9.28 5.69
C THR A 48 10.47 8.86 5.08
N GLN A 49 10.55 8.93 3.76
CA GLN A 49 11.78 8.71 2.99
C GLN A 49 11.88 9.78 1.90
N THR A 50 13.07 10.32 1.70
CA THR A 50 13.34 11.28 0.63
C THR A 50 14.21 10.61 -0.41
N LEU A 51 13.75 10.62 -1.67
CA LEU A 51 14.45 10.07 -2.81
C LEU A 51 14.69 11.19 -3.83
N THR A 52 15.91 11.28 -4.33
CA THR A 52 16.24 12.23 -5.41
C THR A 52 15.80 11.62 -6.73
N TRP A 53 14.90 12.30 -7.43
CA TRP A 53 14.50 11.93 -8.79
C TRP A 53 15.70 12.07 -9.74
N LYS A 54 15.98 11.03 -10.51
CA LYS A 54 17.05 10.98 -11.51
C LYS A 54 16.45 11.02 -12.92
N PRO A 55 16.48 12.19 -13.58
CA PRO A 55 15.98 12.32 -14.95
C PRO A 55 16.71 11.34 -15.88
N GLY A 56 15.95 10.55 -16.66
CA GLY A 56 16.48 9.58 -17.61
C GLY A 56 16.74 8.18 -17.04
N GLU A 57 16.80 8.03 -15.72
CA GLU A 57 16.80 6.71 -15.03
C GLU A 57 15.39 6.38 -14.52
N ASP A 58 14.76 7.31 -13.80
CA ASP A 58 13.43 7.11 -13.23
C ASP A 58 12.34 7.39 -14.27
N GLU A 59 11.41 6.44 -14.43
CA GLU A 59 10.33 6.52 -15.43
C GLU A 59 8.98 6.92 -14.83
N PHE A 60 8.60 6.32 -13.69
CA PHE A 60 7.33 6.56 -13.02
C PHE A 60 7.37 6.08 -11.55
N VAL A 61 6.39 6.53 -10.77
CA VAL A 61 6.10 6.00 -9.43
C VAL A 61 4.75 5.31 -9.47
N LEU A 62 4.69 4.07 -8.96
CA LEU A 62 3.45 3.32 -8.82
C LEU A 62 3.02 3.27 -7.35
N LEU A 63 1.88 3.89 -7.04
CA LEU A 63 1.26 3.87 -5.72
C LEU A 63 -0.05 3.11 -5.81
N ALA A 64 -0.26 2.14 -4.93
CA ALA A 64 -1.49 1.36 -4.85
C ALA A 64 -1.74 0.86 -3.42
N CYS A 65 -2.98 0.47 -3.12
CA CYS A 65 -3.34 -0.19 -1.87
C CYS A 65 -2.97 -1.69 -1.90
N ASP A 66 -3.11 -2.35 -0.74
CA ASP A 66 -2.93 -3.78 -0.52
C ASP A 66 -3.62 -4.67 -1.57
N GLY A 67 -4.81 -4.30 -2.05
CA GLY A 67 -5.55 -5.08 -3.05
C GLY A 67 -4.75 -5.41 -4.32
N VAL A 68 -3.82 -4.55 -4.73
CA VAL A 68 -2.88 -4.82 -5.85
C VAL A 68 -1.73 -5.70 -5.37
N TRP A 69 -1.09 -5.31 -4.26
CA TRP A 69 0.14 -5.95 -3.77
C TRP A 69 -0.08 -7.34 -3.17
N GLU A 70 -1.30 -7.68 -2.80
CA GLU A 70 -1.71 -9.04 -2.40
C GLU A 70 -1.77 -10.01 -3.60
N CYS A 71 -1.79 -9.50 -4.83
CA CYS A 71 -1.98 -10.29 -6.06
C CYS A 71 -0.82 -10.22 -7.04
N LEU A 72 -0.05 -9.13 -7.01
CA LEU A 72 1.11 -8.88 -7.87
C LEU A 72 2.33 -8.54 -7.02
N SER A 73 3.47 -9.14 -7.36
CA SER A 73 4.76 -8.65 -6.86
C SER A 73 5.07 -7.26 -7.41
N SER A 74 5.94 -6.52 -6.72
CA SER A 74 6.35 -5.17 -7.16
C SER A 74 6.88 -5.16 -8.59
N GLN A 75 7.70 -6.15 -8.97
CA GLN A 75 8.27 -6.23 -10.31
C GLN A 75 7.24 -6.61 -11.38
N GLU A 76 6.28 -7.50 -11.07
CA GLU A 76 5.18 -7.81 -11.99
C GLU A 76 4.34 -6.56 -12.29
N ALA A 77 3.99 -5.79 -11.27
CA ALA A 77 3.21 -4.57 -11.43
C ALA A 77 3.96 -3.50 -12.23
N VAL A 78 5.26 -3.31 -11.96
CA VAL A 78 6.13 -2.41 -12.73
C VAL A 78 6.21 -2.83 -14.19
N ASN A 79 6.46 -4.11 -14.48
CA ASN A 79 6.52 -4.62 -15.86
C ASN A 79 5.18 -4.47 -16.58
N PHE A 80 4.08 -4.73 -15.88
CA PHE A 80 2.72 -4.58 -16.43
C PHE A 80 2.46 -3.15 -16.87
N VAL A 81 2.78 -2.18 -16.02
CA VAL A 81 2.60 -0.75 -16.30
C VAL A 81 3.57 -0.31 -17.40
N ARG A 82 4.86 -0.61 -17.27
CA ARG A 82 5.91 -0.18 -18.20
C ARG A 82 5.64 -0.61 -19.64
N THR A 83 5.18 -1.85 -19.85
CA THR A 83 4.84 -2.36 -21.21
C THR A 83 3.63 -1.67 -21.85
N ARG A 84 2.84 -0.94 -21.07
CA ARG A 84 1.61 -0.26 -21.50
C ARG A 84 1.71 1.26 -21.41
N LEU A 85 2.80 1.79 -20.85
CA LEU A 85 3.08 3.20 -20.85
C LEU A 85 3.50 3.65 -22.26
N PRO A 86 3.06 4.84 -22.70
CA PRO A 86 3.52 5.42 -23.95
C PRO A 86 5.01 5.76 -23.87
N LEU A 87 5.69 5.75 -25.01
CA LEU A 87 7.06 6.24 -25.11
C LEU A 87 7.15 7.70 -24.63
N PRO A 88 8.28 8.10 -24.04
CA PRO A 88 8.51 9.49 -23.67
C PRO A 88 8.26 10.43 -24.87
N GLY A 89 7.39 11.43 -24.71
CA GLY A 89 7.06 12.39 -25.77
C GLY A 89 5.94 11.99 -26.74
N ALA A 90 5.41 10.77 -26.66
CA ALA A 90 4.15 10.46 -27.33
C ALA A 90 3.03 11.22 -26.61
N GLY A 91 2.24 12.00 -27.36
CA GLY A 91 1.24 12.94 -26.82
C GLY A 91 0.27 12.32 -25.80
N LYS A 92 -0.52 13.16 -25.11
CA LYS A 92 -1.40 12.81 -23.98
C LYS A 92 -2.28 11.57 -24.25
N ARG A 93 -1.79 10.37 -23.96
CA ARG A 93 -2.62 9.18 -23.80
C ARG A 93 -3.08 9.11 -22.34
N LYS A 94 -4.32 8.69 -22.15
CA LYS A 94 -4.92 8.58 -20.82
C LYS A 94 -4.23 7.42 -20.09
N LEU A 95 -3.77 7.67 -18.87
CA LEU A 95 -3.27 6.62 -17.96
C LEU A 95 -4.39 5.71 -17.45
N VAL A 96 -5.62 6.21 -17.49
CA VAL A 96 -6.82 5.55 -16.97
C VAL A 96 -6.97 4.10 -17.46
N PRO A 97 -6.87 3.77 -18.76
CA PRO A 97 -7.02 2.38 -19.21
C PRO A 97 -5.89 1.45 -18.74
N VAL A 98 -4.69 1.98 -18.49
CA VAL A 98 -3.57 1.20 -17.94
C VAL A 98 -3.84 0.86 -16.48
N LEU A 99 -4.39 1.81 -15.72
CA LEU A 99 -4.77 1.61 -14.33
C LEU A 99 -5.97 0.67 -14.20
N GLU A 100 -6.99 0.83 -15.04
CA GLU A 100 -8.15 -0.09 -15.09
C GLU A 100 -7.69 -1.54 -15.38
N ALA A 101 -6.84 -1.72 -16.38
CA ALA A 101 -6.28 -3.05 -16.68
C ALA A 101 -5.43 -3.62 -15.52
N LEU A 102 -4.71 -2.76 -14.79
CA LEU A 102 -3.95 -3.17 -13.61
C LEU A 102 -4.87 -3.61 -12.47
N LEU A 103 -6.05 -2.99 -12.32
CA LEU A 103 -7.03 -3.35 -11.29
C LEU A 103 -7.78 -4.66 -11.62
N GLU A 104 -8.04 -4.93 -12.90
CA GLU A 104 -8.69 -6.18 -13.33
C GLU A 104 -7.80 -7.42 -13.16
N GLU A 105 -6.47 -7.26 -13.19
CA GLU A 105 -5.53 -8.39 -13.14
C GLU A 105 -5.57 -9.13 -11.77
N PRO A 106 -5.53 -8.43 -10.61
CA PRO A 106 -5.83 -9.02 -9.29
C PRO A 106 -7.17 -9.75 -9.23
N GLU A 107 -8.24 -9.16 -9.79
CA GLU A 107 -9.57 -9.77 -9.77
C GLU A 107 -9.61 -11.07 -10.57
N ARG A 108 -8.96 -11.10 -11.75
CA ARG A 108 -8.82 -12.31 -12.57
C ARG A 108 -8.06 -13.41 -11.82
N ARG A 109 -7.01 -13.07 -11.07
CA ARG A 109 -6.24 -14.04 -10.27
C ARG A 109 -7.02 -14.55 -9.06
N ARG A 110 -7.78 -13.70 -8.36
CA ARG A 110 -8.65 -14.10 -7.24
C ARG A 110 -9.76 -15.05 -7.68
N ARG A 111 -10.36 -14.85 -8.85
CA ARG A 111 -11.40 -15.75 -9.40
C ARG A 111 -10.89 -17.13 -9.85
N ARG A 112 -9.57 -17.29 -10.00
CA ARG A 112 -8.93 -18.55 -10.44
C ARG A 112 -8.34 -19.37 -9.29
N ARG A 113 -8.38 -18.85 -8.06
CA ARG A 113 -8.05 -19.58 -6.83
C ARG A 113 -9.34 -20.10 -6.21
#